data_AF-A0A1J5KJD6-F1
#
_entry.id   AF-A0A1J5KJD6-F1
#
_cell.length_a   1.000
_cell.length_b   1.000
_cell.length_c   1.000
_cell.angle_alpha   90.00
_cell.angle_beta   90.00
_cell.angle_gamma   90.00
#
_symmetry.space_group_name_H-M   'P 1'
#
loop_
_entity.id
_entity.type
_entity.pdbx_description
1 polymer ?
#
loop_
_entity_poly.entity_id
_entity_poly.type
_entity_poly.pdbx_seq_one_letter_code
_entity_poly.pdbx_strand_id
1 'polypeptide(L)'
;MRIFLITIAILSLSKVAALPKKVDIIFLSASKTADLKILTNEKYPIVFRSIAMNKDNCVPMGDGCFHPQLGFIEGKSEKSLEDQKDEKKAKKLKTINSMDTNMIDCKEGNYWDIFCGKAKPESHGPVDFEVWIDTSSSLRNVDWSKDNTNCYRRSFVERLKNKCSIEVQTFDTSKKQMGGLPGLCINYGLNDQKRLMNWIDESNAKHLILVTDIDEGTLQFREYLMRIGANLYGADTGDFDGDKLLNHVETLSKTCQNRKK
;
A
#
# COMPACT_ATOMS: atom_id res chain seq x y z
N MET A 1 3.40 7.17 -54.72
CA MET A 1 2.31 7.42 -53.73
C MET A 1 1.72 6.15 -53.09
N ARG A 2 1.49 5.04 -53.82
CA ARG A 2 0.90 3.81 -53.25
C ARG A 2 1.74 3.14 -52.14
N ILE A 3 3.07 3.23 -52.18
CA ILE A 3 3.96 2.62 -51.18
C ILE A 3 3.89 3.38 -49.83
N PHE A 4 3.66 4.70 -49.85
CA PHE A 4 3.59 5.54 -48.66
C PHE A 4 2.30 5.34 -47.84
N LEU A 5 1.21 4.91 -48.49
CA LEU A 5 -0.04 4.57 -47.81
C LEU A 5 0.03 3.21 -47.11
N ILE A 6 0.82 2.26 -47.65
CA ILE A 6 0.99 0.94 -47.06
C ILE A 6 1.85 1.00 -45.78
N THR A 7 2.88 1.86 -45.75
CA THR A 7 3.70 2.03 -44.54
C THR A 7 2.94 2.69 -43.38
N ILE A 8 2.06 3.66 -43.65
CA ILE A 8 1.22 4.30 -42.62
C ILE A 8 0.20 3.30 -42.04
N ALA A 9 -0.34 2.39 -42.85
CA ALA A 9 -1.28 1.36 -42.38
C ALA A 9 -0.64 0.27 -41.50
N ILE A 10 0.67 0.00 -41.65
CA ILE A 10 1.38 -0.99 -40.82
C ILE A 10 1.77 -0.41 -39.45
N LEU A 11 1.99 0.91 -39.37
CA LEU A 11 2.33 1.61 -38.12
C LEU A 11 1.13 1.84 -37.17
N SER A 12 -0.11 1.65 -37.62
CA SER A 12 -1.31 1.82 -36.79
C SER A 12 -1.83 0.53 -36.12
N LEU A 13 -1.29 -0.65 -36.48
CA LEU A 13 -1.74 -1.93 -35.91
C LEU A 13 -0.97 -2.40 -34.65
N SER A 14 0.04 -1.66 -34.19
CA SER A 14 0.92 -2.11 -33.10
C SER A 14 0.50 -1.67 -31.70
N LYS A 15 -0.71 -1.11 -31.51
CA LYS A 15 -1.26 -0.95 -30.15
C LYS A 15 -1.87 -2.26 -29.65
N VAL A 16 -1.02 -3.27 -29.51
CA VAL A 16 -1.33 -4.42 -28.64
C VAL A 16 -1.39 -3.85 -27.23
N ALA A 17 -2.59 -3.71 -26.68
CA ALA A 17 -2.76 -3.36 -25.28
C ALA A 17 -1.96 -4.38 -24.45
N ALA A 18 -1.00 -3.86 -23.69
CA ALA A 18 -0.11 -4.63 -22.84
C ALA A 18 -0.85 -5.08 -21.58
N LEU A 19 -1.91 -5.87 -21.76
CA LEU A 19 -2.63 -6.45 -20.63
C LEU A 19 -1.86 -7.69 -20.14
N PRO A 20 -1.71 -7.86 -18.82
CA PRO A 20 -1.13 -9.06 -18.26
C PRO A 20 -1.97 -10.29 -18.63
N LYS A 21 -1.30 -11.39 -18.97
CA LYS A 21 -2.00 -12.62 -19.42
C LYS A 21 -2.86 -13.25 -18.33
N LYS A 22 -2.47 -13.04 -17.08
CA LYS A 22 -3.18 -13.54 -15.90
C LYS A 22 -3.07 -12.51 -14.78
N VAL A 23 -4.20 -12.17 -14.18
CA VAL A 23 -4.29 -11.28 -13.02
C VAL A 23 -4.96 -12.05 -11.90
N ASP A 24 -4.30 -12.15 -10.76
CA ASP A 24 -4.86 -12.68 -9.52
C ASP A 24 -4.91 -11.53 -8.51
N ILE A 25 -6.10 -11.19 -8.04
CA ILE A 25 -6.27 -10.15 -7.02
C ILE A 25 -6.79 -10.78 -5.73
N ILE A 26 -6.16 -10.40 -4.62
CA ILE A 26 -6.43 -10.91 -3.30
C ILE A 26 -6.90 -9.74 -2.44
N PHE A 27 -8.19 -9.76 -2.11
CA PHE A 27 -8.83 -8.85 -1.17
C PHE A 27 -8.74 -9.45 0.24
N LEU A 28 -7.82 -8.91 1.04
CA LEU A 28 -7.65 -9.31 2.42
C LEU A 28 -8.83 -8.79 3.26
N SER A 29 -9.36 -9.66 4.11
CA SER A 29 -10.35 -9.31 5.12
C SER A 29 -9.86 -9.67 6.52
N ALA A 30 -10.28 -8.88 7.51
CA ALA A 30 -9.99 -9.18 8.90
C ALA A 30 -10.52 -10.57 9.26
N SER A 31 -9.74 -11.35 10.00
CA SER A 31 -10.21 -12.63 10.52
C SER A 31 -11.46 -12.39 11.36
N LYS A 32 -12.57 -13.04 11.02
CA LYS A 32 -13.79 -13.05 11.84
C LYS A 32 -13.55 -13.90 13.09
N THR A 33 -12.66 -13.45 13.98
CA THR A 33 -12.62 -13.99 15.33
C THR A 33 -13.88 -13.49 16.01
N ALA A 34 -14.83 -14.40 16.23
CA ALA A 34 -16.00 -14.15 17.05
C ALA A 34 -15.56 -13.95 18.51
N ASP A 35 -14.93 -12.81 18.83
CA ASP A 35 -14.49 -12.47 20.18
C ASP A 35 -15.63 -11.91 21.05
N LEU A 36 -16.87 -12.13 20.61
CA LEU A 36 -18.04 -11.97 21.46
C LEU A 36 -18.08 -13.02 22.57
N LYS A 37 -17.41 -14.17 22.44
CA LYS A 37 -17.39 -15.19 23.50
C LYS A 37 -16.65 -14.75 24.77
N ILE A 38 -15.71 -13.80 24.68
CA ILE A 38 -15.03 -13.24 25.85
C ILE A 38 -15.93 -12.20 26.55
N LEU A 39 -16.77 -11.48 25.80
CA LEU A 39 -17.75 -10.53 26.33
C LEU A 39 -19.03 -11.19 26.85
N THR A 40 -19.37 -12.41 26.42
CA THR A 40 -20.55 -13.15 26.87
C THR A 40 -20.27 -14.20 27.94
N ASN A 41 -19.03 -14.35 28.41
CA ASN A 41 -18.81 -15.06 29.66
C ASN A 41 -19.50 -14.27 30.77
N GLU A 42 -20.62 -14.80 31.24
CA GLU A 42 -21.65 -14.28 32.16
C GLU A 42 -21.13 -13.74 33.52
N LYS A 43 -19.81 -13.60 33.70
CA LYS A 43 -19.15 -13.14 34.93
C LYS A 43 -18.92 -11.63 35.02
N TYR A 44 -19.05 -10.89 33.93
CA TYR A 44 -18.98 -9.44 33.97
C TYR A 44 -20.16 -8.88 33.19
N PRO A 45 -21.29 -8.51 33.85
CA PRO A 45 -22.26 -7.67 33.17
C PRO A 45 -21.48 -6.48 32.60
N ILE A 46 -21.70 -6.19 31.32
CA ILE A 46 -21.27 -4.92 30.73
C ILE A 46 -22.08 -3.86 31.48
N VAL A 47 -21.57 -3.48 32.65
CA VAL A 47 -21.93 -2.23 33.29
C VAL A 47 -21.36 -1.23 32.32
N PHE A 48 -22.23 -0.67 31.47
CA PHE A 48 -22.02 0.68 30.97
C PHE A 48 -21.81 1.54 32.20
N ARG A 49 -20.56 1.60 32.69
CA ARG A 49 -20.13 2.66 33.57
C ARG A 49 -20.27 3.87 32.67
N SER A 50 -21.39 4.56 32.81
CA SER A 50 -21.40 6.00 32.62
C SER A 50 -20.08 6.47 33.23
N ILE A 51 -19.20 7.00 32.39
CA ILE A 51 -18.01 7.67 32.85
C ILE A 51 -18.52 8.60 33.94
N ALA A 52 -18.11 8.36 35.18
CA ALA A 52 -18.53 9.18 36.31
C ALA A 52 -18.12 10.60 35.94
N MET A 53 -19.11 11.41 35.56
CA MET A 53 -18.96 12.79 35.18
C MET A 53 -18.59 13.55 36.45
N ASN A 54 -17.32 13.52 36.83
CA ASN A 54 -16.78 14.53 37.72
C ASN A 54 -16.86 15.85 36.96
N LYS A 55 -17.81 16.71 37.36
CA LYS A 55 -18.00 18.06 36.82
C LYS A 55 -16.74 18.94 36.89
N ASP A 56 -15.73 18.50 37.64
CA ASP A 56 -14.57 19.31 38.00
C ASP A 56 -13.23 18.82 37.39
N ASN A 57 -13.22 17.72 36.62
CA ASN A 57 -11.98 17.18 36.06
C ASN A 57 -11.70 17.70 34.66
N CYS A 58 -11.18 18.92 34.61
CA CYS A 58 -10.64 19.51 33.40
C CYS A 58 -9.11 19.26 33.33
N VAL A 59 -8.56 18.98 32.15
CA VAL A 59 -7.13 18.68 31.95
C VAL A 59 -6.38 19.95 31.55
N PRO A 60 -5.36 20.42 32.31
CA PRO A 60 -4.67 21.67 32.00
C PRO A 60 -3.88 21.59 30.69
N MET A 61 -4.01 22.62 29.84
CA MET A 61 -3.30 22.75 28.56
C MET A 61 -2.97 24.23 28.28
N GLY A 62 -1.70 24.62 28.37
CA GLY A 62 -1.28 26.00 28.14
C GLY A 62 -1.93 26.97 29.14
N ASP A 63 -2.54 28.06 28.62
CA ASP A 63 -3.17 29.11 29.40
C ASP A 63 -4.61 28.79 29.84
N GLY A 64 -5.07 27.56 29.57
CA GLY A 64 -6.42 27.14 29.85
C GLY A 64 -6.52 25.66 30.16
N CYS A 65 -7.73 25.15 30.02
CA CYS A 65 -8.05 23.81 30.44
C CYS A 65 -9.01 23.14 29.45
N PHE A 66 -8.70 21.90 29.04
CA PHE A 66 -9.50 21.18 28.05
C PHE A 66 -10.53 20.27 28.74
N HIS A 67 -11.82 20.56 28.50
CA HIS A 67 -12.94 19.79 29.00
C HIS A 67 -13.53 18.93 27.87
N PRO A 68 -13.70 17.60 28.03
CA PRO A 68 -14.10 16.69 26.95
C PRO A 68 -15.39 17.05 26.21
N GLN A 69 -16.34 17.71 26.90
CA GLN A 69 -17.62 18.12 26.32
C GLN A 69 -17.69 19.60 25.93
N LEU A 70 -16.89 20.46 26.57
CA LEU A 70 -16.98 21.92 26.40
C LEU A 70 -15.82 22.46 25.54
N GLY A 71 -14.85 21.62 25.22
CA GLY A 71 -13.64 22.03 24.53
C GLY A 71 -12.69 22.80 25.46
N PHE A 72 -11.90 23.69 24.86
CA PHE A 72 -10.92 24.48 25.57
C PHE A 72 -11.58 25.64 26.34
N ILE A 73 -11.33 25.72 27.64
CA ILE A 73 -11.77 26.79 28.54
C ILE A 73 -10.55 27.65 28.85
N GLU A 74 -10.55 28.89 28.36
CA GLU A 74 -9.48 29.85 28.62
C GLU A 74 -9.50 30.26 30.10
N GLY A 75 -8.35 30.11 30.78
CA GLY A 75 -8.17 30.65 32.11
C GLY A 75 -8.04 32.16 32.02
N LYS A 76 -8.79 32.91 32.83
CA LYS A 76 -8.50 34.35 33.02
C LYS A 76 -7.18 34.48 33.78
N SER A 77 -6.07 34.60 33.07
CA SER A 77 -4.81 35.08 33.64
C SER A 77 -4.55 36.52 33.19
N GLU A 78 -4.57 37.43 34.17
CA GLU A 78 -3.90 38.72 34.05
C GLU A 78 -2.40 38.52 33.76
N LYS A 79 -1.88 39.40 32.90
CA LYS A 79 -0.46 39.76 32.68
C LYS A 79 0.38 38.82 31.80
N SER A 80 0.34 39.16 30.51
CA SER A 80 1.47 39.48 29.62
C SER A 80 2.85 38.89 29.95
N LEU A 81 3.30 37.95 29.12
CA LEU A 81 4.70 37.54 28.97
C LEU A 81 5.44 38.53 28.07
N GLU A 82 6.42 39.20 28.64
CA GLU A 82 7.42 40.02 27.95
C GLU A 82 8.48 39.16 27.25
N ASP A 83 8.85 39.66 26.09
CA ASP A 83 10.02 39.42 25.24
C ASP A 83 11.20 38.63 25.82
N GLN A 84 11.54 37.53 25.14
CA GLN A 84 12.93 37.07 25.03
C GLN A 84 13.32 36.90 23.55
N LYS A 85 14.16 37.84 23.10
CA LYS A 85 14.96 37.76 21.88
C LYS A 85 15.97 36.65 22.03
N ASP A 86 15.99 35.72 21.07
CA ASP A 86 17.09 34.79 20.88
C ASP A 86 17.47 34.64 19.40
N GLU A 87 18.75 34.35 19.23
CA GLU A 87 19.61 34.72 18.12
C GLU A 87 19.35 34.00 16.79
N LYS A 88 19.54 34.75 15.69
CA LYS A 88 19.64 34.22 14.32
C LYS A 88 20.90 33.36 14.18
N LYS A 89 20.78 32.04 14.34
CA LYS A 89 21.75 31.08 13.77
C LYS A 89 21.33 30.71 12.35
N ALA A 90 22.24 30.96 11.42
CA ALA A 90 22.10 30.65 10.01
C ALA A 90 21.68 29.19 9.79
N LYS A 91 20.54 28.97 9.13
CA LYS A 91 20.14 27.66 8.62
C LYS A 91 21.20 27.22 7.60
N LYS A 92 22.03 26.24 7.98
CA LYS A 92 22.77 25.43 7.02
C LYS A 92 21.76 24.82 6.06
N LEU A 93 21.82 25.21 4.80
CA LEU A 93 21.10 24.53 3.72
C LEU A 93 21.48 23.06 3.77
N LYS A 94 20.49 22.19 3.97
CA LYS A 94 20.68 20.75 3.82
C LYS A 94 20.97 20.50 2.35
N THR A 95 22.22 20.18 2.04
CA THR A 95 22.56 19.53 0.79
C THR A 95 21.75 18.24 0.70
N ILE A 96 21.09 18.06 -0.45
CA ILE A 96 20.31 16.88 -0.80
C ILE A 96 21.21 15.66 -0.58
N ASN A 97 20.82 14.80 0.36
CA ASN A 97 21.48 13.52 0.55
C ASN A 97 21.34 12.71 -0.74
N SER A 98 22.41 12.05 -1.16
CA SER A 98 22.52 11.15 -2.32
C SER A 98 21.62 9.91 -2.26
N MET A 99 20.59 9.91 -1.40
CA MET A 99 19.53 8.91 -1.35
C MET A 99 18.24 9.37 -2.07
N ASP A 100 18.06 10.68 -2.30
CA ASP A 100 16.92 11.22 -3.07
C ASP A 100 17.13 11.18 -4.60
N THR A 101 18.30 10.74 -5.06
CA THR A 101 18.63 10.62 -6.50
C THR A 101 17.94 9.45 -7.21
N ASN A 102 17.18 8.60 -6.52
CA ASN A 102 16.40 7.53 -7.15
C ASN A 102 15.01 7.98 -7.66
N MET A 103 14.71 9.29 -7.63
CA MET A 103 13.43 9.86 -8.07
C MET A 103 13.46 10.53 -9.45
N ILE A 104 14.57 10.41 -10.19
CA ILE A 104 14.72 10.99 -11.52
C ILE A 104 14.46 9.91 -12.57
N ASP A 105 13.42 10.13 -13.38
CA ASP A 105 13.05 9.27 -14.50
C ASP A 105 14.09 9.45 -15.63
N CYS A 106 15.10 8.57 -15.66
CA CYS A 106 16.23 8.59 -16.59
C CYS A 106 15.79 8.20 -18.01
N LYS A 107 15.07 9.10 -18.68
CA LYS A 107 14.69 8.94 -20.09
C LYS A 107 15.69 9.69 -20.97
N GLU A 108 16.22 8.98 -21.96
CA GLU A 108 17.18 9.48 -22.94
C GLU A 108 16.63 10.76 -23.60
N GLY A 109 17.35 11.87 -23.48
CA GLY A 109 16.95 13.19 -24.03
C GLY A 109 16.37 14.20 -23.03
N ASN A 110 16.24 13.86 -21.75
CA ASN A 110 15.83 14.82 -20.70
C ASN A 110 17.02 15.53 -20.03
N TYR A 111 16.84 16.79 -19.60
CA TYR A 111 17.88 17.62 -18.97
C TYR A 111 18.53 16.98 -17.72
N TRP A 112 17.83 16.06 -17.05
CA TRP A 112 18.27 15.38 -15.83
C TRP A 112 19.12 14.12 -16.07
N ASP A 113 19.36 13.73 -17.33
CA ASP A 113 20.14 12.55 -17.73
C ASP A 113 21.61 12.62 -17.24
N ILE A 114 22.15 13.84 -17.06
CA ILE A 114 23.50 14.09 -16.54
C ILE A 114 23.70 13.52 -15.11
N PHE A 115 22.63 13.40 -14.32
CA PHE A 115 22.69 12.90 -12.94
C PHE A 115 22.38 11.40 -12.82
N CYS A 116 21.94 10.76 -13.91
CA CYS A 116 21.72 9.32 -13.98
C CYS A 116 23.05 8.62 -14.23
N GLY A 117 23.92 8.58 -13.22
CA GLY A 117 25.16 7.82 -13.29
C GLY A 117 24.88 6.39 -13.76
N LYS A 118 25.54 5.95 -14.85
CA LYS A 118 25.46 4.64 -15.53
C LYS A 118 24.38 3.73 -14.92
N ALA A 119 23.12 3.93 -15.34
CA ALA A 119 22.02 3.05 -14.97
C ALA A 119 22.50 1.61 -15.18
N LYS A 120 22.59 0.84 -14.10
CA LYS A 120 22.90 -0.58 -14.23
C LYS A 120 21.81 -1.14 -15.14
N PRO A 121 22.14 -1.88 -16.21
CA PRO A 121 21.11 -2.58 -16.96
C PRO A 121 20.34 -3.41 -15.94
N GLU A 122 19.04 -3.17 -15.84
CA GLU A 122 18.13 -3.98 -15.05
C GLU A 122 18.17 -5.40 -15.63
N SER A 123 19.11 -6.19 -15.12
CA SER A 123 19.22 -7.61 -15.34
C SER A 123 18.12 -8.29 -14.51
N HIS A 124 16.87 -8.00 -14.83
CA HIS A 124 15.76 -8.83 -14.40
C HIS A 124 15.79 -10.05 -15.30
N GLY A 125 16.38 -11.14 -14.79
CA GLY A 125 16.17 -12.47 -15.36
C GLY A 125 14.66 -12.75 -15.47
N PRO A 126 14.24 -13.81 -16.18
CA PRO A 126 12.82 -14.10 -16.35
C PRO A 126 12.12 -14.18 -14.99
N VAL A 127 11.23 -13.22 -14.73
CA VAL A 127 10.42 -13.15 -13.51
C VAL A 127 9.18 -14.01 -13.72
N ASP A 128 8.85 -14.85 -12.74
CA ASP A 128 7.67 -15.72 -12.81
C ASP A 128 6.38 -14.93 -12.54
N PHE A 129 6.42 -14.03 -11.53
CA PHE A 129 5.31 -13.21 -11.07
C PHE A 129 5.74 -11.77 -10.77
N GLU A 130 4.90 -10.83 -11.19
CA GLU A 130 4.92 -9.46 -10.66
C GLU A 130 3.94 -9.40 -9.49
N VAL A 131 4.39 -8.97 -8.32
CA VAL A 131 3.58 -8.94 -7.08
C VAL A 131 3.45 -7.50 -6.62
N TRP A 132 2.23 -7.00 -6.56
CA TRP A 132 1.90 -5.66 -6.08
C TRP A 132 1.25 -5.75 -4.71
N ILE A 133 1.87 -5.11 -3.74
CA ILE A 133 1.41 -5.09 -2.36
C ILE A 133 0.92 -3.68 -2.04
N ASP A 134 -0.34 -3.58 -1.67
CA ASP A 134 -0.91 -2.34 -1.17
C ASP A 134 -0.29 -1.99 0.20
N THR A 135 0.05 -0.72 0.36
CA THR A 135 0.58 -0.13 1.59
C THR A 135 -0.34 0.94 2.17
N SER A 136 -1.58 1.04 1.68
CA SER A 136 -2.61 1.96 2.15
C SER A 136 -2.86 1.85 3.66
N SER A 137 -3.41 2.92 4.21
CA SER A 137 -3.70 3.01 5.65
C SER A 137 -4.85 2.10 6.12
N SER A 138 -5.76 1.71 5.23
CA SER A 138 -6.93 0.86 5.52
C SER A 138 -6.53 -0.59 5.85
N LEU A 139 -5.40 -1.06 5.32
CA LEU A 139 -4.81 -2.37 5.65
C LEU A 139 -4.48 -2.55 7.13
N ARG A 140 -4.40 -1.46 7.90
CA ARG A 140 -4.20 -1.53 9.35
C ARG A 140 -5.30 -2.33 10.06
N ASN A 141 -6.50 -2.38 9.52
CA ASN A 141 -7.62 -3.12 10.13
C ASN A 141 -7.57 -4.63 9.83
N VAL A 142 -6.81 -5.02 8.80
CA VAL A 142 -6.83 -6.38 8.25
C VAL A 142 -5.53 -7.12 8.56
N ASP A 143 -4.40 -6.46 8.39
CA ASP A 143 -3.06 -7.00 8.56
C ASP A 143 -2.37 -6.37 9.77
N TRP A 144 -3.08 -6.34 10.91
CA TRP A 144 -2.55 -5.81 12.16
C TRP A 144 -1.67 -6.83 12.86
N SER A 145 -0.55 -6.36 13.40
CA SER A 145 0.33 -7.12 14.27
C SER A 145 0.83 -6.25 15.42
N LYS A 146 1.28 -6.91 16.49
CA LYS A 146 1.92 -6.22 17.62
C LYS A 146 3.29 -5.64 17.26
N ASP A 147 4.00 -6.30 16.34
CA ASP A 147 5.31 -5.89 15.87
C ASP A 147 5.17 -5.15 14.54
N ASN A 148 5.47 -3.86 14.50
CA ASN A 148 5.37 -3.03 13.28
C ASN A 148 6.17 -3.55 12.07
N THR A 149 7.09 -4.50 12.28
CA THR A 149 7.91 -5.11 11.23
C THR A 149 7.39 -6.44 10.73
N ASN A 150 6.44 -7.08 11.42
CA ASN A 150 5.91 -8.39 11.07
C ASN A 150 4.47 -8.24 10.60
N CYS A 151 4.16 -8.66 9.39
CA CYS A 151 2.80 -8.64 8.85
C CYS A 151 2.62 -9.83 7.90
N TYR A 152 1.37 -10.20 7.63
CA TYR A 152 1.04 -11.29 6.73
C TYR A 152 1.54 -11.01 5.31
N ARG A 153 1.43 -9.76 4.82
CA ARG A 153 1.98 -9.35 3.52
C ARG A 153 3.48 -9.61 3.40
N ARG A 154 4.26 -9.24 4.41
CA ARG A 154 5.70 -9.51 4.46
C ARG A 154 5.98 -11.01 4.44
N SER A 155 5.30 -11.76 5.29
CA SER A 155 5.49 -13.21 5.41
C SER A 155 5.12 -13.94 4.10
N PHE A 156 4.08 -13.46 3.40
CA PHE A 156 3.67 -13.94 2.09
C PHE A 156 4.79 -13.73 1.06
N VAL A 157 5.29 -12.50 0.93
CA VAL A 157 6.36 -12.17 -0.03
C VAL A 157 7.63 -12.93 0.29
N GLU A 158 8.03 -13.03 1.55
CA GLU A 158 9.21 -13.76 1.99
C GLU A 158 9.14 -15.26 1.62
N ARG A 159 8.01 -15.91 1.91
CA ARG A 159 7.79 -17.32 1.55
C ARG A 159 7.74 -17.53 0.04
N LEU A 160 7.17 -16.59 -0.71
CA LEU A 160 7.06 -16.69 -2.16
C LEU A 160 8.42 -16.47 -2.83
N LYS A 161 9.21 -15.48 -2.38
CA LYS A 161 10.56 -15.20 -2.87
C LYS A 161 11.53 -16.37 -2.67
N ASN A 162 11.35 -17.13 -1.58
CA ASN A 162 12.16 -18.32 -1.33
C ASN A 162 11.85 -19.50 -2.28
N LYS A 163 10.68 -19.50 -2.94
CA LYS A 163 10.25 -20.58 -3.84
C LYS A 163 10.28 -20.20 -5.33
N CYS A 164 10.07 -18.93 -5.66
CA CYS A 164 9.86 -18.45 -7.02
C CYS A 164 10.64 -17.16 -7.31
N SER A 165 10.94 -16.89 -8.59
CA SER A 165 11.53 -15.62 -9.01
C SER A 165 10.43 -14.58 -9.10
N ILE A 166 10.40 -13.62 -8.17
CA ILE A 166 9.36 -12.59 -8.10
C ILE A 166 9.95 -11.19 -8.13
N GLU A 167 9.20 -10.28 -8.76
CA GLU A 167 9.42 -8.85 -8.66
C GLU A 167 8.32 -8.28 -7.77
N VAL A 168 8.70 -7.52 -6.75
CA VAL A 168 7.76 -6.99 -5.76
C VAL A 168 7.73 -5.48 -5.86
N GLN A 169 6.54 -4.93 -6.02
CA GLN A 169 6.27 -3.51 -6.02
C GLN A 169 5.26 -3.20 -4.91
N THR A 170 5.40 -2.03 -4.30
CA THR A 170 4.42 -1.50 -3.35
C THR A 170 3.63 -0.40 -4.03
N PHE A 171 2.35 -0.29 -3.69
CA PHE A 171 1.53 0.80 -4.20
C PHE A 171 0.69 1.46 -3.12
N ASP A 172 0.49 2.75 -3.32
CA ASP A 172 -0.42 3.62 -2.59
C ASP A 172 -1.03 4.59 -3.63
N THR A 173 -0.85 5.88 -3.46
CA THR A 173 -0.94 6.91 -4.50
C THR A 173 0.02 6.70 -5.69
N SER A 174 1.12 5.97 -5.50
CA SER A 174 2.21 5.74 -6.45
C SER A 174 2.69 4.30 -6.41
N LYS A 175 3.11 3.76 -7.56
CA LYS A 175 3.71 2.44 -7.67
C LYS A 175 5.23 2.54 -7.59
N LYS A 176 5.87 1.81 -6.67
CA LYS A 176 7.32 1.86 -6.43
C LYS A 176 7.88 0.45 -6.30
N GLN A 177 9.12 0.25 -6.73
CA GLN A 177 9.83 -1.01 -6.45
C GLN A 177 10.04 -1.15 -4.94
N MET A 178 9.78 -2.35 -4.42
CA MET A 178 9.97 -2.63 -3.02
C MET A 178 11.44 -2.46 -2.64
N GLY A 179 11.70 -1.66 -1.60
CA GLY A 179 13.01 -1.59 -0.95
C GLY A 179 13.25 -2.82 -0.06
N GLY A 180 13.12 -2.63 1.26
CA GLY A 180 13.25 -3.72 2.23
C GLY A 180 11.93 -4.42 2.54
N LEU A 181 11.99 -5.70 2.94
CA LEU A 181 10.83 -6.47 3.41
C LEU A 181 10.02 -5.80 4.54
N PRO A 182 10.62 -5.10 5.53
CA PRO A 182 9.86 -4.39 6.55
C PRO A 182 8.96 -3.28 5.99
N GLY A 183 9.30 -2.74 4.81
CA GLY A 183 8.53 -1.70 4.12
C GLY A 183 7.12 -2.14 3.74
N LEU A 184 6.91 -3.46 3.58
CA LEU A 184 5.59 -4.04 3.24
C LEU A 184 4.58 -3.94 4.38
N CYS A 185 5.02 -3.70 5.61
CA CYS A 185 4.14 -3.58 6.77
C CYS A 185 3.80 -2.12 7.10
N ILE A 186 4.31 -1.16 6.34
CA ILE A 186 3.99 0.24 6.53
C ILE A 186 2.59 0.48 5.93
N ASN A 187 1.71 1.06 6.74
CA ASN A 187 0.33 1.38 6.35
C ASN A 187 0.19 2.91 6.31
N TYR A 188 0.27 3.50 5.13
CA TYR A 188 0.18 4.94 4.93
C TYR A 188 -0.43 5.27 3.57
N GLY A 189 -1.00 6.47 3.47
CA GLY A 189 -1.60 6.96 2.24
C GLY A 189 -2.98 6.37 1.94
N LEU A 190 -3.50 6.83 0.81
CA LEU A 190 -4.75 6.40 0.20
C LEU A 190 -4.42 5.82 -1.17
N ASN A 191 -5.27 4.94 -1.66
CA ASN A 191 -5.13 4.40 -2.99
C ASN A 191 -5.90 5.26 -4.03
N ASP A 192 -5.39 5.30 -5.25
CA ASP A 192 -6.12 5.86 -6.40
C ASP A 192 -6.49 4.73 -7.35
N GLN A 193 -7.74 4.27 -7.25
CA GLN A 193 -8.23 3.14 -8.01
C GLN A 193 -8.17 3.35 -9.52
N LYS A 194 -8.37 4.59 -10.01
CA LYS A 194 -8.27 4.88 -11.45
C LYS A 194 -6.84 4.72 -11.92
N ARG A 195 -5.90 5.21 -11.12
CA ARG A 195 -4.48 5.05 -11.40
C ARG A 195 -4.04 3.59 -11.32
N LEU A 196 -4.58 2.83 -10.36
CA LEU A 196 -4.33 1.40 -10.24
C LEU A 196 -4.82 0.62 -11.47
N MET A 197 -6.03 0.89 -11.96
CA MET A 197 -6.54 0.29 -13.20
C MET A 197 -5.64 0.61 -14.39
N ASN A 198 -5.19 1.87 -14.53
CA ASN A 198 -4.26 2.25 -15.59
C ASN A 198 -2.92 1.50 -15.48
N TRP A 199 -2.39 1.32 -14.27
CA TRP A 199 -1.17 0.54 -14.09
C TRP A 199 -1.35 -0.92 -14.49
N ILE A 200 -2.50 -1.53 -14.20
CA ILE A 200 -2.81 -2.90 -14.62
C ILE A 200 -2.85 -2.98 -16.15
N ASP A 201 -3.48 -2.01 -16.82
CA ASP A 201 -3.55 -1.93 -18.29
C ASP A 201 -2.17 -1.72 -18.94
N GLU A 202 -1.22 -1.13 -18.21
CA GLU A 202 0.16 -0.87 -18.65
C GLU A 202 1.15 -2.00 -18.28
N SER A 203 0.74 -2.98 -17.46
CA SER A 203 1.63 -4.03 -16.98
C SER A 203 1.90 -5.10 -18.05
N ASN A 204 3.18 -5.25 -18.40
CA ASN A 204 3.65 -6.30 -19.30
C ASN A 204 3.84 -7.67 -18.61
N ALA A 205 3.45 -7.83 -17.35
CA ALA A 205 3.70 -9.08 -16.63
C ALA A 205 2.90 -10.25 -17.20
N LYS A 206 3.55 -11.42 -17.27
CA LYS A 206 2.86 -12.66 -17.65
C LYS A 206 1.81 -13.06 -16.60
N HIS A 207 2.11 -12.79 -15.33
CA HIS A 207 1.21 -13.09 -14.21
C HIS A 207 1.40 -12.01 -13.15
N LEU A 208 0.36 -11.19 -12.98
CA LEU A 208 0.28 -10.14 -11.97
C LEU A 208 -0.50 -10.65 -10.76
N ILE A 209 0.05 -10.49 -9.57
CA ILE A 209 -0.61 -10.78 -8.29
C ILE A 209 -0.75 -9.46 -7.53
N LEU A 210 -1.97 -9.09 -7.19
CA LEU A 210 -2.26 -7.85 -6.47
C LEU A 210 -2.87 -8.18 -5.11
N VAL A 211 -2.29 -7.66 -4.04
CA VAL A 211 -2.76 -7.87 -2.66
C VAL A 211 -3.19 -6.53 -2.08
N THR A 212 -4.46 -6.41 -1.72
CA THR A 212 -5.07 -5.20 -1.15
C THR A 212 -6.14 -5.59 -0.13
N ASP A 213 -6.71 -4.64 0.60
CA ASP A 213 -7.82 -4.92 1.50
C ASP A 213 -9.16 -4.94 0.76
N ILE A 214 -10.20 -5.43 1.45
CA ILE A 214 -11.56 -5.48 0.93
C ILE A 214 -12.18 -4.09 0.68
N ASP A 215 -11.69 -3.04 1.34
CA ASP A 215 -12.25 -1.69 1.23
C ASP A 215 -11.91 -1.05 -0.14
N GLU A 216 -10.79 -1.46 -0.74
CA GLU A 216 -10.43 -1.10 -2.12
C GLU A 216 -11.30 -1.80 -3.19
N GLY A 217 -12.09 -2.80 -2.81
CA GLY A 217 -12.97 -3.56 -3.68
C GLY A 217 -14.25 -2.84 -4.10
N THR A 218 -14.18 -1.61 -4.61
CA THR A 218 -15.36 -0.87 -5.09
C THR A 218 -16.01 -1.57 -6.27
N LEU A 219 -17.33 -1.36 -6.47
CA LEU A 219 -18.07 -1.97 -7.57
C LEU A 219 -17.40 -1.72 -8.93
N GLN A 220 -16.95 -0.49 -9.18
CA GLN A 220 -16.27 -0.12 -10.42
C GLN A 220 -14.99 -0.92 -10.64
N PHE A 221 -14.15 -1.04 -9.61
CA PHE A 221 -12.89 -1.77 -9.73
C PHE A 221 -13.14 -3.26 -9.95
N ARG A 222 -14.15 -3.81 -9.29
CA ARG A 222 -14.53 -5.23 -9.42
C ARG A 222 -15.10 -5.55 -10.80
N GLU A 223 -15.96 -4.68 -11.36
CA GLU A 223 -16.44 -4.82 -12.73
C GLU A 223 -15.29 -4.76 -13.75
N TYR A 224 -14.33 -3.86 -13.53
CA TYR A 224 -13.11 -3.79 -14.34
C TYR A 224 -12.32 -5.11 -14.29
N LEU A 225 -12.09 -5.66 -13.09
CA LEU A 225 -11.35 -6.90 -12.89
C LEU A 225 -12.04 -8.11 -13.53
N MET A 226 -13.38 -8.18 -13.44
CA MET A 226 -14.16 -9.22 -14.11
C MET A 226 -14.08 -9.09 -15.63
N ARG A 227 -14.10 -7.86 -16.16
CA ARG A 227 -13.99 -7.59 -17.61
C ARG A 227 -12.66 -8.05 -18.19
N ILE A 228 -11.56 -7.90 -17.45
CA ILE A 228 -10.24 -8.37 -17.89
C ILE A 228 -10.00 -9.87 -17.60
N GLY A 229 -10.96 -10.55 -16.97
CA GLY A 229 -10.85 -11.97 -16.63
C GLY A 229 -9.90 -12.26 -15.47
N ALA A 230 -9.77 -11.35 -14.50
CA ALA A 230 -8.96 -11.56 -13.30
C ALA A 230 -9.57 -12.60 -12.36
N ASN A 231 -8.75 -13.39 -11.67
CA ASN A 231 -9.20 -14.27 -10.60
C ASN A 231 -9.29 -13.45 -9.31
N LEU A 232 -10.50 -13.37 -8.75
CA LEU A 232 -10.77 -12.68 -7.51
C LEU A 232 -10.68 -13.68 -6.34
N TYR A 233 -9.87 -13.37 -5.34
CA TYR A 233 -9.82 -14.05 -4.06
C TYR A 233 -10.25 -13.07 -2.97
N GLY A 234 -11.15 -13.47 -2.09
CA GLY A 234 -11.76 -12.54 -1.13
C GLY A 234 -13.02 -11.87 -1.67
N ALA A 235 -13.54 -10.88 -0.92
CA ALA A 235 -14.80 -10.18 -1.21
C ALA A 235 -15.97 -11.16 -1.41
N ASP A 236 -16.58 -11.22 -2.61
CA ASP A 236 -17.74 -12.08 -2.89
C ASP A 236 -17.41 -13.57 -2.92
N THR A 237 -16.13 -13.96 -3.02
CA THR A 237 -15.71 -15.37 -3.00
C THR A 237 -15.54 -15.93 -1.57
N GLY A 238 -15.81 -15.10 -0.56
CA GLY A 238 -15.69 -15.43 0.86
C GLY A 238 -14.53 -14.70 1.54
N ASP A 239 -14.43 -14.83 2.86
CA ASP A 239 -13.38 -14.14 3.62
C ASP A 239 -11.99 -14.70 3.27
N PHE A 240 -11.01 -13.80 3.09
CA PHE A 240 -9.64 -14.17 2.79
C PHE A 240 -8.70 -13.50 3.78
N ASP A 241 -8.37 -14.22 4.85
CA ASP A 241 -7.53 -13.75 5.94
C ASP A 241 -6.03 -13.95 5.66
N GLY A 242 -5.20 -13.46 6.59
CA GLY A 242 -3.75 -13.60 6.53
C GLY A 242 -3.28 -15.05 6.47
N ASP A 243 -3.95 -15.97 7.15
CA ASP A 243 -3.58 -17.40 7.13
C ASP A 243 -3.85 -18.03 5.75
N LYS A 244 -4.99 -17.71 5.13
CA LYS A 244 -5.30 -18.13 3.76
C LYS A 244 -4.31 -17.54 2.77
N LEU A 245 -3.86 -16.29 2.96
CA LEU A 245 -2.79 -15.69 2.15
C LEU A 245 -1.50 -16.49 2.22
N LEU A 246 -1.10 -16.91 3.42
CA LEU A 246 0.12 -17.71 3.58
C LEU A 246 0.00 -19.11 2.97
N ASN A 247 -1.18 -19.74 3.06
CA ASN A 247 -1.44 -21.04 2.44
C ASN A 247 -1.51 -20.95 0.91
N HIS A 248 -1.98 -19.82 0.37
CA HIS A 248 -2.05 -19.57 -1.06
C HIS A 248 -0.67 -19.60 -1.75
N VAL A 249 0.41 -19.28 -1.00
CA VAL A 249 1.80 -19.40 -1.49
C VAL A 249 2.10 -20.82 -2.01
N GLU A 250 1.52 -21.86 -1.41
CA GLU A 250 1.75 -23.24 -1.86
C GLU A 250 1.17 -23.48 -3.25
N THR A 251 -0.04 -22.98 -3.50
CA THR A 251 -0.70 -23.05 -4.81
C THR A 251 0.09 -22.29 -5.87
N LEU A 252 0.56 -21.08 -5.54
CA LEU A 252 1.42 -20.29 -6.44
C LEU A 252 2.74 -21.01 -6.72
N SER A 253 3.36 -21.61 -5.71
CA SER A 253 4.66 -22.29 -5.84
C SER A 253 4.63 -23.48 -6.81
N LYS A 254 3.51 -24.21 -6.88
CA LYS A 254 3.31 -25.30 -7.85
C LYS A 254 3.33 -24.77 -9.29
N THR A 255 2.79 -23.57 -9.51
CA THR A 255 2.79 -22.91 -10.83
C THR A 255 4.21 -22.55 -11.27
N CYS A 256 5.07 -22.11 -10.34
CA CYS A 256 6.48 -21.83 -10.60
C CYS A 256 7.25 -23.09 -11.00
N GLN A 257 7.05 -24.19 -10.26
CA GLN A 257 7.78 -25.44 -10.50
C GLN A 257 7.43 -26.08 -11.84
N ASN A 258 6.16 -25.99 -12.26
CA ASN A 258 5.72 -26.51 -13.55
C ASN A 258 6.30 -25.76 -14.76
N ARG A 259 6.77 -24.51 -14.59
CA ARG A 259 7.44 -23.74 -15.65
C ARG A 259 8.94 -24.02 -15.76
N LYS A 260 9.56 -24.60 -14.73
CA LYS A 260 10.98 -24.97 -14.71
C LYS A 260 11.25 -26.36 -15.30
N LYS A 261 10.20 -27.15 -15.54
CA LYS A 261 10.26 -28.43 -16.27
C LYS A 261 9.95 -28.19 -17.73
#